data_AF-A0A7K0Z8Q2-F1
#
_entry.id   AF-A0A7K0Z8Q2-F1
#
_cell.length_a   1.000
_cell.length_b   1.000
_cell.length_c   1.000
_cell.angle_alpha   90.00
_cell.angle_beta   90.00
_cell.angle_gamma   90.00
#
_symmetry.space_group_name_H-M   'P 1'
#
loop_
_entity.id
_entity.type
_entity.pdbx_description
1 polymer ?
#
loop_
_entity_poly.entity_id
_entity_poly.type
_entity_poly.pdbx_seq_one_letter_code
_entity_poly.pdbx_strand_id
1 'polypeptide(L)'
;MSYILFTAWGYQVSVLEFVASVTSLTGVWLGTTGKRITWPWWAISSALYAIFFYQANLIASAGLQFVFIAAATSGWKGWAPTGAKPGKLVLRSRIYAVLWILGLWLALAPFLSRIGAAATVVDSFLFVGSLIAQILMV
;
A
#
# COMPACT_ATOMS: atom_id res chain seq x y z
N MET A 1 9.45 6.83 -20.84
CA MET A 1 8.12 7.41 -21.15
C MET A 1 7.07 6.33 -21.04
N SER A 2 6.04 6.53 -20.22
CA SER A 2 4.80 5.74 -20.27
C SER A 2 3.86 6.38 -21.31
N TYR A 3 3.11 5.56 -22.06
CA TYR A 3 2.12 6.06 -23.02
C TYR A 3 0.90 6.60 -22.27
N ILE A 4 0.33 7.71 -22.74
CA ILE A 4 -0.91 8.27 -22.20
C ILE A 4 -2.09 7.43 -22.70
N LEU A 5 -2.96 7.00 -21.79
CA LEU A 5 -4.15 6.22 -22.12
C LEU A 5 -5.35 7.14 -22.34
N PHE A 6 -5.62 8.04 -21.40
CA PHE A 6 -6.69 9.03 -21.49
C PHE A 6 -6.38 10.27 -20.66
N THR A 7 -7.13 11.35 -20.88
CA THR A 7 -7.08 12.55 -20.04
C THR A 7 -8.41 12.70 -19.30
N ALA A 8 -8.35 12.94 -18.00
CA ALA A 8 -9.53 13.18 -17.17
C ALA A 8 -9.26 14.37 -16.23
N TRP A 9 -10.21 15.31 -16.17
CA TRP A 9 -10.07 16.56 -15.37
C TRP A 9 -8.74 17.32 -15.63
N GLY A 10 -8.25 17.29 -16.87
CA GLY A 10 -6.99 17.93 -17.25
C GLY A 10 -5.73 17.14 -16.84
N TYR A 11 -5.86 15.99 -16.20
CA TYR A 11 -4.77 15.10 -15.84
C TYR A 11 -4.61 13.97 -16.86
N GLN A 12 -3.39 13.73 -17.33
CA GLN A 12 -3.06 12.68 -18.29
C GLN A 12 -2.76 11.37 -17.56
N VAL A 13 -3.68 10.42 -17.65
CA VAL A 13 -3.51 9.10 -17.04
C VAL A 13 -2.70 8.22 -17.98
N SER A 14 -1.55 7.74 -17.50
CA SER A 14 -0.71 6.82 -18.27
C SER A 14 -1.24 5.39 -18.25
N VAL A 15 -0.87 4.59 -19.25
CA VAL A 15 -1.16 3.15 -19.29
C VAL A 15 -0.61 2.46 -18.04
N LEU A 16 0.59 2.85 -17.59
CA LEU A 16 1.22 2.31 -16.39
C LEU A 16 0.36 2.58 -15.15
N GLU A 17 -0.05 3.83 -14.96
CA GLU A 17 -0.88 4.24 -13.83
C GLU A 17 -2.24 3.55 -13.82
N PHE A 18 -2.88 3.45 -15.00
CA PHE A 18 -4.16 2.77 -15.14
C PHE A 18 -4.05 1.28 -14.80
N VAL A 19 -3.05 0.57 -15.34
CA VAL A 19 -2.85 -0.85 -15.07
C VAL A 19 -2.44 -1.09 -13.60
N ALA A 20 -1.60 -0.24 -13.02
CA ALA A 20 -1.24 -0.29 -11.60
C ALA A 20 -2.48 -0.16 -10.71
N SER A 21 -3.39 0.75 -11.08
CA SER A 21 -4.64 0.99 -10.35
C SER A 21 -5.63 -0.16 -10.49
N VAL A 22 -5.82 -0.70 -11.70
CA VAL A 22 -6.73 -1.85 -11.94
C VAL A 22 -6.23 -3.11 -11.21
N THR A 23 -4.92 -3.37 -11.25
CA THR A 23 -4.32 -4.51 -10.53
C THR A 23 -4.45 -4.32 -9.00
N SER A 24 -4.30 -3.10 -8.51
CA SER A 24 -4.53 -2.75 -7.10
C SER A 24 -5.97 -3.01 -6.67
N LEU A 25 -6.95 -2.48 -7.40
CA LEU A 25 -8.37 -2.67 -7.14
C LEU A 25 -8.75 -4.15 -7.12
N THR A 26 -8.21 -4.93 -8.06
CA THR A 26 -8.40 -6.38 -8.12
C THR A 26 -7.84 -7.07 -6.88
N GLY A 27 -6.63 -6.69 -6.46
CA GLY A 27 -6.03 -7.17 -5.20
C GLY A 27 -6.92 -6.84 -4.00
N VAL A 28 -7.31 -5.58 -3.82
CA VAL A 28 -8.17 -5.15 -2.71
C VAL A 28 -9.49 -5.92 -2.69
N TRP A 29 -10.18 -6.04 -3.82
CA TRP A 29 -11.42 -6.84 -3.93
C TRP A 29 -11.16 -8.26 -3.44
N LEU A 30 -10.18 -8.96 -4.01
CA LEU A 30 -9.89 -10.34 -3.63
C LEU A 30 -9.55 -10.47 -2.14
N GLY A 31 -8.83 -9.49 -1.59
CA GLY A 31 -8.53 -9.37 -0.17
C GLY A 31 -9.79 -9.30 0.70
N THR A 32 -10.80 -8.51 0.30
CA THR A 32 -12.08 -8.45 1.01
C THR A 32 -12.84 -9.77 1.01
N THR A 33 -12.63 -10.61 -0.02
CA THR A 33 -13.24 -11.95 -0.11
C THR A 33 -12.42 -13.03 0.59
N GLY A 34 -11.27 -12.68 1.19
CA GLY A 34 -10.39 -13.64 1.86
C GLY A 34 -9.68 -14.63 0.93
N LYS A 35 -9.70 -14.40 -0.39
CA LYS A 35 -9.06 -15.30 -1.36
C LYS A 35 -7.55 -15.11 -1.35
N ARG A 36 -6.80 -16.20 -1.13
CA ARG A 36 -5.32 -16.21 -1.13
C ARG A 36 -4.71 -15.64 -2.42
N ILE A 37 -5.42 -15.73 -3.55
CA ILE A 37 -5.00 -15.15 -4.83
C ILE A 37 -4.85 -13.62 -4.80
N THR A 38 -5.34 -12.94 -3.75
CA THR A 38 -5.08 -11.50 -3.52
C THR A 38 -3.60 -11.15 -3.52
N TRP A 39 -2.72 -12.04 -3.04
CA TRP A 39 -1.33 -11.69 -2.78
C TRP A 39 -0.49 -11.50 -4.07
N PRO A 40 -0.60 -12.36 -5.11
CA PRO A 40 0.01 -12.07 -6.42
C PRO A 40 -0.44 -10.74 -7.02
N TRP A 41 -1.74 -10.41 -6.94
CA TRP A 41 -2.24 -9.12 -7.44
C TRP A 41 -1.63 -7.94 -6.68
N TRP A 42 -1.46 -8.09 -5.37
CA TRP A 42 -0.81 -7.07 -4.55
C TRP A 42 0.67 -6.88 -4.90
N ALA A 43 1.41 -7.98 -5.11
CA ALA A 43 2.80 -7.93 -5.51
C ALA A 43 2.98 -7.28 -6.89
N ILE A 44 2.13 -7.64 -7.87
CA ILE A 44 2.12 -7.04 -9.21
C ILE A 44 1.81 -5.55 -9.13
N SER A 45 0.75 -5.18 -8.41
CA SER A 45 0.38 -3.77 -8.23
C SER A 45 1.50 -2.96 -7.57
N SER A 46 2.12 -3.51 -6.51
CA SER A 46 3.23 -2.85 -5.82
C SER A 46 4.44 -2.66 -6.74
N ALA A 47 4.80 -3.66 -7.56
CA ALA A 47 5.89 -3.54 -8.52
C ALA A 47 5.61 -2.45 -9.58
N LEU A 48 4.39 -2.38 -10.10
CA LEU A 48 3.98 -1.35 -11.05
C LEU A 48 4.01 0.05 -10.42
N TYR A 49 3.50 0.19 -9.20
CA TYR A 49 3.56 1.45 -8.46
C TYR A 49 4.99 1.84 -8.09
N ALA A 50 5.91 0.89 -7.87
CA ALA A 50 7.31 1.20 -7.59
C ALA A 50 7.94 1.92 -8.78
N ILE A 51 7.68 1.41 -9.98
CA ILE A 51 8.12 2.01 -11.24
C ILE A 51 7.45 3.39 -11.45
N PHE A 52 6.14 3.48 -11.22
CA PHE A 52 5.41 4.74 -11.38
C PHE A 52 5.92 5.83 -10.44
N PHE A 53 6.05 5.54 -9.14
CA PHE A 53 6.53 6.52 -8.16
C PHE A 53 7.99 6.91 -8.38
N TYR A 54 8.82 5.99 -8.86
CA TYR A 54 10.19 6.33 -9.26
C TYR A 54 10.21 7.31 -10.43
N GLN A 55 9.36 7.10 -11.45
CA GLN A 55 9.22 8.04 -12.58
C GLN A 55 8.66 9.40 -12.15
N ALA A 56 7.80 9.44 -11.13
CA ALA A 56 7.24 10.65 -10.54
C ALA A 56 8.19 11.34 -9.52
N ASN A 57 9.41 10.84 -9.33
CA ASN A 57 10.39 11.35 -8.36
C ASN A 57 9.92 11.27 -6.89
N LEU A 58 8.98 10.35 -6.60
CA LEU A 58 8.46 10.06 -5.27
C LEU A 58 9.20 8.86 -4.66
N ILE A 59 10.48 9.06 -4.34
CA ILE A 59 11.40 7.99 -3.93
C ILE A 59 10.93 7.24 -2.67
N ALA A 60 10.38 7.96 -1.68
CA ALA A 60 9.83 7.33 -0.48
C ALA A 60 8.66 6.38 -0.80
N SER A 61 7.72 6.83 -1.64
CA SER A 61 6.58 6.03 -2.07
C SER A 61 6.99 4.84 -2.94
N ALA A 62 8.02 5.00 -3.77
CA ALA A 62 8.62 3.92 -4.54
C ALA A 62 9.28 2.87 -3.62
N GLY A 63 10.05 3.32 -2.63
CA GLY A 63 10.67 2.47 -1.61
C GLY A 63 9.66 1.65 -0.81
N LEU A 64 8.52 2.26 -0.43
CA LEU A 64 7.45 1.58 0.30
C LEU A 64 6.89 0.37 -0.46
N GLN A 65 6.86 0.42 -1.80
CA GLN A 65 6.31 -0.69 -2.58
C GLN A 65 7.10 -1.99 -2.38
N PHE A 66 8.41 -1.93 -2.10
CA PHE A 66 9.20 -3.11 -1.77
C PHE A 66 8.76 -3.73 -0.43
N VAL A 67 8.33 -2.92 0.53
CA VAL A 67 7.75 -3.39 1.79
C VAL A 67 6.42 -4.12 1.52
N PHE A 68 5.57 -3.58 0.63
CA PHE A 68 4.34 -4.25 0.24
C PHE A 68 4.56 -5.53 -0.55
N ILE A 69 5.60 -5.60 -1.40
CA ILE A 69 6.00 -6.86 -2.05
C ILE A 69 6.43 -7.88 -1.01
N ALA A 70 7.29 -7.51 -0.06
CA ALA A 70 7.70 -8.40 1.02
C ALA A 70 6.49 -8.88 1.83
N ALA A 71 5.59 -7.97 2.19
CA ALA A 71 4.35 -8.32 2.87
C ALA A 71 3.44 -9.23 2.04
N ALA A 72 3.36 -9.04 0.73
CA ALA A 72 2.62 -9.92 -0.16
C ALA A 72 3.20 -11.34 -0.17
N THR A 73 4.53 -11.48 -0.13
CA THR A 73 5.17 -12.81 -0.02
C THR A 73 4.90 -13.46 1.34
N SER A 74 4.90 -12.68 2.43
CA SER A 74 4.56 -13.18 3.76
C SER A 74 3.10 -13.58 3.85
N GLY A 75 2.19 -12.75 3.32
CA GLY A 75 0.75 -13.01 3.28
C GLY A 75 0.40 -14.24 2.45
N TRP A 76 1.07 -14.42 1.30
CA TRP A 76 0.91 -15.64 0.51
C TRP A 76 1.29 -16.87 1.32
N LYS A 77 2.37 -16.83 2.12
CA LYS A 77 2.79 -17.95 2.98
C LYS A 77 1.89 -18.12 4.21
N GLY A 78 1.43 -17.02 4.81
CA GLY A 78 0.64 -17.01 6.05
C GLY A 78 -0.81 -17.46 5.84
N TRP A 79 -1.41 -17.13 4.70
CA TRP A 79 -2.79 -17.53 4.42
C TRP A 79 -2.87 -19.01 4.03
N ALA A 80 -3.86 -19.71 4.60
CA ALA A 80 -4.15 -21.09 4.24
C ALA A 80 -4.55 -21.18 2.76
N PRO A 81 -4.37 -22.35 2.09
CA PRO A 81 -4.85 -22.55 0.72
C PRO A 81 -6.34 -22.26 0.54
N THR A 82 -7.15 -22.46 1.58
CA THR A 82 -8.58 -22.16 1.61
C THR A 82 -8.92 -20.69 1.82
N GLY A 83 -7.91 -19.82 2.02
CA GLY A 83 -8.07 -18.38 2.21
C GLY A 83 -7.75 -17.90 3.63
N ALA A 84 -8.03 -16.62 3.87
CA ALA A 84 -7.89 -16.00 5.18
C ALA A 84 -8.85 -16.63 6.19
N LYS A 85 -8.37 -16.89 7.41
CA LYS A 85 -9.22 -17.22 8.55
C LYS A 85 -9.31 -15.98 9.45
N PRO A 86 -10.41 -15.21 9.41
CA PRO A 86 -10.51 -13.98 10.18
C PRO A 86 -10.47 -14.30 11.68
N GLY A 87 -9.37 -13.91 12.33
CA GLY A 87 -9.27 -13.92 13.79
C GLY A 87 -9.94 -12.69 14.38
N LYS A 88 -10.62 -12.83 15.54
CA LYS A 88 -11.11 -11.65 16.26
C LYS A 88 -9.92 -10.94 16.92
N LEU A 89 -9.63 -9.71 16.47
CA LEU A 89 -8.69 -8.84 17.19
C LEU A 89 -9.27 -8.48 18.56
N VAL A 90 -8.54 -8.84 19.62
CA VAL A 90 -8.85 -8.46 21.00
C VAL A 90 -8.76 -6.93 21.14
N LEU A 91 -9.62 -6.33 21.97
CA LEU A 91 -9.71 -4.87 22.14
C LEU A 91 -8.36 -4.21 22.43
N ARG A 92 -7.51 -4.87 23.23
CA ARG A 92 -6.13 -4.40 23.52
C ARG A 92 -5.29 -4.27 22.26
N SER A 93 -5.33 -5.27 21.38
CA SER A 93 -4.60 -5.29 20.10
C SER A 93 -5.07 -4.16 19.17
N ARG A 94 -6.37 -3.83 19.19
CA ARG A 94 -6.94 -2.71 18.43
C ARG A 94 -6.42 -1.36 18.94
N ILE A 95 -6.40 -1.18 20.26
CA ILE A 95 -5.86 0.03 20.89
C ILE A 95 -4.37 0.17 20.58
N TYR A 96 -3.58 -0.91 20.68
CA TYR A 96 -2.17 -0.87 20.31
C TYR A 96 -1.97 -0.53 18.83
N ALA A 97 -2.77 -1.08 17.91
CA ALA A 97 -2.69 -0.73 16.51
C ALA A 97 -2.95 0.77 16.27
N VAL A 98 -3.98 1.33 16.91
CA VAL A 98 -4.29 2.77 16.81
C VAL A 98 -3.17 3.62 17.41
N LEU A 99 -2.65 3.25 18.58
CA LEU A 99 -1.53 3.97 19.22
C LEU A 99 -0.24 3.87 18.39
N TRP A 100 0.02 2.74 17.74
CA TRP A 100 1.14 2.59 16.81
C TRP A 100 0.95 3.44 15.55
N ILE A 101 -0.25 3.50 14.98
CA ILE A 101 -0.56 4.39 13.84
C ILE A 101 -0.27 5.85 14.24
N LEU A 102 -0.87 6.31 15.35
CA LEU A 102 -0.73 7.69 15.79
C LEU A 102 0.71 8.02 16.20
N GLY A 103 1.38 7.10 16.91
CA GLY A 103 2.76 7.27 17.37
C GLY A 103 3.77 7.31 16.23
N LEU A 104 3.70 6.36 15.27
CA LEU A 104 4.57 6.40 14.09
C LEU A 104 4.27 7.63 13.23
N TRP A 105 3.00 7.99 13.05
CA TRP A 105 2.64 9.17 12.26
C TRP A 105 3.20 10.46 12.86
N LEU A 106 3.03 10.66 14.17
CA LEU A 106 3.57 11.83 14.88
C LEU A 106 5.11 11.89 14.86
N ALA A 107 5.79 10.74 14.79
CA ALA A 107 7.25 10.69 14.69
C ALA A 107 7.75 10.89 13.24
N LEU A 108 7.09 10.30 12.25
CA LEU A 108 7.48 10.32 10.84
C LEU A 108 7.13 11.64 10.15
N ALA A 109 5.98 12.25 10.47
CA ALA A 109 5.54 13.50 9.84
C ALA A 109 6.56 14.64 9.97
N PRO A 110 7.13 14.96 11.15
CA PRO A 110 8.15 16.01 11.27
C PRO A 110 9.50 15.61 10.65
N PHE A 111 9.84 14.32 10.63
CA PHE A 111 11.06 13.84 10.01
C PHE A 111 11.01 13.96 8.48
N LEU A 112 9.91 13.54 7.87
CA LEU A 112 9.69 13.65 6.43
C LEU A 112 9.54 15.11 5.98
N SER A 113 8.96 15.98 6.82
CA SER A 113 8.88 17.44 6.57
C SER A 113 10.26 18.10 6.48
N ARG A 114 11.24 17.65 7.26
CA ARG A 114 12.62 18.18 7.22
C ARG A 114 13.38 17.81 5.95
N ILE A 115 12.94 16.78 5.23
CA ILE A 115 13.58 16.27 4.00
C ILE A 115 12.96 16.91 2.74
N GLY A 116 11.98 17.81 2.90
CA GLY A 116 11.41 18.58 1.78
C GLY A 116 10.34 17.84 0.97
N ALA A 117 9.75 16.76 1.51
CA ALA A 117 8.61 16.10 0.87
C ALA A 117 7.35 16.98 0.98
N ALA A 118 6.87 17.46 -0.17
CA ALA A 118 5.58 18.15 -0.29
C ALA A 118 4.44 17.17 0.07
N ALA A 119 3.38 17.67 0.75
CA ALA A 119 2.23 16.89 1.27
C ALA A 119 2.53 15.89 2.43
N THR A 120 3.54 16.21 3.24
CA THR A 120 4.12 15.35 4.27
C THR A 120 3.16 14.81 5.34
N VAL A 121 2.15 15.57 5.77
CA VAL A 121 1.28 15.13 6.87
C VAL A 121 0.31 14.05 6.41
N VAL A 122 -0.34 14.26 5.27
CA VAL A 122 -1.33 13.33 4.70
C VAL A 122 -0.63 12.09 4.15
N ASP A 123 0.47 12.27 3.43
CA ASP A 123 1.22 11.14 2.86
C ASP A 123 1.83 10.26 3.95
N SER A 124 2.32 10.85 5.05
CA SER A 124 2.80 10.07 6.21
C SER A 124 1.67 9.30 6.89
N PHE A 125 0.47 9.90 6.98
CA PHE A 125 -0.68 9.21 7.57
C PHE A 125 -1.08 8.00 6.72
N LEU A 126 -1.21 8.19 5.40
CA LEU A 126 -1.53 7.13 4.44
C LEU A 126 -0.45 6.05 4.43
N PHE A 127 0.82 6.42 4.52
CA PHE A 127 1.95 5.50 4.64
C PHE A 127 1.81 4.60 5.87
N VAL A 128 1.67 5.20 7.06
CA VAL A 128 1.64 4.45 8.33
C VAL A 128 0.36 3.61 8.44
N GLY A 129 -0.78 4.17 8.03
CA GLY A 129 -2.05 3.45 7.97
C GLY A 129 -1.98 2.22 7.06
N SER A 130 -1.38 2.36 5.87
CA SER A 130 -1.22 1.24 4.94
C SER A 130 -0.27 0.17 5.47
N LEU A 131 0.85 0.55 6.09
CA LEU A 131 1.79 -0.39 6.71
C LEU A 131 1.09 -1.22 7.80
N ILE A 132 0.31 -0.58 8.66
CA ILE A 132 -0.35 -1.26 9.78
C ILE A 132 -1.50 -2.13 9.27
N ALA A 133 -2.28 -1.66 8.29
CA ALA A 133 -3.29 -2.49 7.62
C ALA A 133 -2.65 -3.75 7.01
N GLN A 134 -1.48 -3.60 6.38
CA GLN A 134 -0.73 -4.71 5.80
C GLN A 134 -0.30 -5.73 6.86
N ILE A 135 0.26 -5.27 7.98
CA ILE A 135 0.71 -6.13 9.08
C ILE A 135 -0.46 -6.90 9.70
N LEU A 136 -1.64 -6.27 9.79
CA LEU A 136 -2.84 -6.93 10.31
C LEU A 136 -3.45 -7.94 9.33
N MET A 137 -3.18 -7.79 8.04
CA MET A 137 -3.77 -8.62 6.99
C MET A 137 -2.96 -9.90 6.67
N VAL A 138 -1.62 -9.84 6.81
CA VAL A 138 -0.70 -10.97 6.60
C VAL A 138 -0.89 -12.04 7.68
#